data_AF-A0A399YFI1-F1
#
_entry.id   AF-A0A399YFI1-F1
#
_cell.length_a   1.000
_cell.length_b   1.000
_cell.length_c   1.000
_cell.angle_alpha   90.00
_cell.angle_beta   90.00
_cell.angle_gamma   90.00
#
_symmetry.space_group_name_H-M   'P 1'
#
loop_
_entity.id
_entity.type
_entity.pdbx_description
1 polymer ?
#
loop_
_entity_poly.entity_id
_entity_poly.type
_entity_poly.pdbx_seq_one_letter_code
_entity_poly.pdbx_strand_id
1 'polypeptide(L)'
;GMGGALLQQLNRDTQKFAMKLSAVVINGRALPAYKDPVTDPAKKSKAGRLDLIQTADGYATITLPDVESDARSALRAVFENGELLLDETPVVLARVRVVWSHP
;
A
#
# COMPACT_ATOMS: atom_id res chain seq x y z
N GLY A 1 -32.51 -3.11 1.39
CA GLY A 1 -31.39 -4.07 1.40
C GLY A 1 -30.63 -3.95 0.10
N MET A 2 -29.30 -3.98 0.15
CA MET A 2 -28.47 -4.02 -1.06
C MET A 2 -28.01 -5.46 -1.30
N GLY A 3 -28.38 -6.04 -2.43
CA GLY A 3 -28.01 -7.40 -2.84
C GLY A 3 -26.74 -7.40 -3.69
N GLY A 4 -26.86 -7.78 -4.96
CA GLY A 4 -25.71 -7.86 -5.89
C GLY A 4 -24.92 -6.56 -6.06
N ALA A 5 -25.56 -5.40 -5.88
CA ALA A 5 -24.88 -4.11 -5.93
C ALA A 5 -23.76 -3.98 -4.87
N LEU A 6 -23.90 -4.62 -3.70
CA LEU A 6 -22.91 -4.52 -2.62
C LEU A 6 -21.72 -5.47 -2.83
N LEU A 7 -21.96 -6.68 -3.33
CA LEU A 7 -20.95 -7.76 -3.31
C LEU A 7 -20.51 -8.25 -4.71
N GLN A 8 -21.25 -7.94 -5.78
CA GLN A 8 -21.05 -8.58 -7.09
C GLN A 8 -20.71 -7.59 -8.22
N GLN A 9 -21.03 -6.30 -8.08
CA GLN A 9 -20.77 -5.28 -9.11
C GLN A 9 -19.37 -4.64 -9.02
N LEU A 10 -18.52 -5.11 -8.12
CA LEU A 10 -17.15 -4.65 -7.95
C LEU A 10 -16.18 -5.58 -8.69
N ASN A 11 -15.13 -5.02 -9.27
CA ASN A 11 -14.02 -5.78 -9.86
C ASN A 11 -12.67 -5.21 -9.41
N ARG A 12 -11.58 -5.87 -9.81
CA ARG A 12 -10.20 -5.47 -9.46
C ARG A 12 -9.92 -3.99 -9.77
N ASP A 13 -10.44 -3.50 -10.89
CA ASP A 13 -10.16 -2.16 -11.39
C ASP A 13 -11.02 -1.06 -10.76
N THR A 14 -12.12 -1.41 -10.07
CA THR A 14 -13.02 -0.43 -9.46
C THR A 14 -12.29 0.55 -8.54
N GLN A 15 -11.29 0.06 -7.78
CA GLN A 15 -10.43 0.88 -6.91
C GLN A 15 -9.00 1.02 -7.45
N LYS A 16 -8.76 0.59 -8.71
CA LYS A 16 -7.45 0.64 -9.38
C LYS A 16 -6.31 -0.06 -8.62
N PHE A 17 -6.61 -1.14 -7.90
CA PHE A 17 -5.58 -1.93 -7.21
C PHE A 17 -4.63 -2.58 -8.21
N ALA A 18 -3.32 -2.40 -7.98
CA ALA A 18 -2.26 -2.92 -8.83
C ALA A 18 -0.98 -3.18 -8.04
N MET A 19 -0.29 -4.27 -8.37
CA MET A 19 1.09 -4.54 -7.92
C MET A 19 2.08 -4.15 -9.02
N LYS A 20 3.21 -3.53 -8.63
CA LYS A 20 4.27 -3.05 -9.52
C LYS A 20 5.62 -3.17 -8.81
N LEU A 21 6.66 -3.58 -9.55
CA LEU A 21 8.05 -3.47 -9.09
C LEU A 21 8.41 -1.99 -8.98
N SER A 22 8.92 -1.57 -7.81
CA SER A 22 9.31 -0.17 -7.56
C SER A 22 10.81 0.02 -7.28
N ALA A 23 11.54 -1.02 -6.86
CA ALA A 23 12.97 -0.96 -6.60
C ALA A 23 13.65 -2.31 -6.87
N VAL A 24 14.91 -2.27 -7.25
CA VAL A 24 15.78 -3.44 -7.46
C VAL A 24 17.15 -3.20 -6.85
N VAL A 25 17.82 -4.26 -6.40
CA VAL A 25 19.23 -4.20 -5.99
C VAL A 25 20.06 -4.90 -7.06
N ILE A 26 20.97 -4.16 -7.71
CA ILE A 26 21.87 -4.69 -8.75
C ILE A 26 23.30 -4.43 -8.30
N ASN A 27 24.11 -5.48 -8.19
CA ASN A 27 25.50 -5.39 -7.72
C ASN A 27 25.63 -4.62 -6.39
N GLY A 28 24.73 -4.88 -5.44
CA GLY A 28 24.70 -4.23 -4.12
C GLY A 28 24.19 -2.78 -4.12
N ARG A 29 23.73 -2.24 -5.26
CA ARG A 29 23.18 -0.88 -5.36
C ARG A 29 21.67 -0.90 -5.51
N ALA A 30 20.97 -0.21 -4.63
CA ALA A 30 19.54 0.02 -4.76
C ALA A 30 19.26 1.02 -5.90
N LEU A 31 18.36 0.63 -6.81
CA LEU A 31 17.95 1.43 -7.96
C LEU A 31 16.41 1.50 -8.02
N PRO A 32 15.83 2.67 -8.31
CA PRO A 32 14.40 2.79 -8.53
C PRO A 32 14.01 2.12 -9.87
N ALA A 33 12.87 1.45 -9.87
CA ALA A 33 12.25 0.88 -11.07
C ALA A 33 10.81 1.38 -11.17
N TYR A 34 10.32 1.68 -12.38
CA TYR A 34 8.94 2.08 -12.60
C TYR A 34 8.53 1.87 -14.06
N LYS A 35 7.23 1.83 -14.29
CA LYS A 35 6.64 1.88 -15.64
C LYS A 35 6.10 3.27 -15.90
N ASP A 36 6.35 3.81 -17.08
CA ASP A 36 5.82 5.08 -17.56
C ASP A 36 5.36 4.93 -19.02
N PRO A 37 4.16 4.39 -19.26
CA PRO A 37 3.72 4.09 -20.62
C PRO A 37 3.31 5.37 -21.35
N VAL A 38 3.91 5.60 -22.53
CA VAL A 38 3.67 6.77 -23.38
C VAL A 38 2.19 6.96 -23.71
N THR A 39 1.45 5.86 -23.91
CA THR A 39 0.04 5.88 -24.33
C THR A 39 -0.94 6.14 -23.19
N ASP A 40 -0.52 6.08 -21.92
CA ASP A 40 -1.41 6.26 -20.78
C ASP A 40 -0.64 6.74 -19.53
N PRO A 41 -0.40 8.05 -19.39
CA PRO A 41 0.32 8.62 -18.26
C PRO A 41 -0.32 8.30 -16.90
N ALA A 42 -1.62 8.02 -16.84
CA ALA A 42 -2.30 7.66 -15.59
C ALA A 42 -1.87 6.27 -15.06
N LYS A 43 -1.17 5.47 -15.87
CA LYS A 43 -0.60 4.18 -15.48
C LYS A 43 0.86 4.25 -15.03
N LYS A 44 1.42 5.46 -14.87
CA LYS A 44 2.75 5.65 -14.29
C LYS A 44 2.81 5.10 -12.86
N SER A 45 3.80 4.27 -12.55
CA SER A 45 3.99 3.73 -11.20
C SER A 45 4.97 4.57 -10.37
N LYS A 46 4.85 4.50 -9.04
CA LYS A 46 5.84 5.07 -8.11
C LYS A 46 7.16 4.29 -8.20
N ALA A 47 8.26 4.96 -7.88
CA ALA A 47 9.62 4.42 -7.97
C ALA A 47 10.36 4.54 -6.64
N GLY A 48 11.26 3.60 -6.38
CA GLY A 48 12.04 3.47 -5.15
C GLY A 48 11.44 2.53 -4.12
N ARG A 49 12.09 2.43 -2.97
CA ARG A 49 11.57 1.74 -1.79
C ARG A 49 10.59 2.68 -1.10
N LEU A 50 9.36 2.23 -0.89
CA LEU A 50 8.25 3.11 -0.49
C LEU A 50 7.82 2.83 0.94
N ASP A 51 7.41 3.88 1.62
CA ASP A 51 6.72 3.81 2.90
C ASP A 51 5.41 4.62 2.86
N LEU A 52 4.46 4.27 3.69
CA LEU A 52 3.25 5.05 3.93
C LEU A 52 3.36 5.63 5.34
N ILE A 53 3.44 6.95 5.45
CA ILE A 53 3.56 7.61 6.75
C ILE A 53 2.27 8.30 7.14
N GLN A 54 2.00 8.33 8.44
CA GLN A 54 0.96 9.18 9.00
C GLN A 54 1.49 10.61 9.16
N THR A 55 0.76 11.57 8.61
CA THR A 55 1.02 13.01 8.70
C THR A 55 -0.13 13.69 9.47
N ALA A 56 0.03 14.98 9.78
CA ALA A 56 -1.05 15.77 10.37
C ALA A 56 -2.30 15.83 9.46
N ASP A 57 -2.10 15.79 8.14
CA ASP A 57 -3.17 15.90 7.13
C ASP A 57 -3.68 14.54 6.62
N GLY A 58 -3.25 13.42 7.24
CA GLY A 58 -3.66 12.07 6.85
C GLY A 58 -2.48 11.15 6.56
N TYR A 59 -2.41 10.62 5.33
CA TYR A 59 -1.35 9.70 4.92
C TYR A 59 -0.60 10.21 3.69
N ALA A 60 0.72 10.02 3.69
CA ALA A 60 1.57 10.34 2.55
C ALA A 60 2.47 9.14 2.20
N THR A 61 2.64 8.88 0.91
CA THR A 61 3.68 7.95 0.44
C THR A 61 5.00 8.68 0.32
N ILE A 62 6.06 8.12 0.90
CA ILE A 62 7.43 8.62 0.76
C ILE A 62 8.33 7.57 0.12
N THR A 63 9.45 8.02 -0.44
CA THR A 63 10.54 7.13 -0.84
C THR A 63 11.59 7.11 0.26
N LEU A 64 11.93 5.92 0.73
CA LEU A 64 12.95 5.71 1.76
C LEU A 64 14.35 5.79 1.14
N PRO A 65 15.32 6.45 1.80
CA PRO A 65 16.70 6.49 1.36
C PRO A 65 17.43 5.15 1.60
N ASP A 66 16.98 4.35 2.58
CA ASP A 66 17.63 3.12 3.01
C ASP A 66 16.62 2.00 3.39
N VAL A 67 17.07 1.03 4.19
CA VAL A 67 16.31 -0.17 4.60
C VAL A 67 15.40 0.09 5.81
N GLU A 68 15.59 1.17 6.55
CA GLU A 68 14.80 1.45 7.74
C GLU A 68 13.46 2.10 7.38
N SER A 69 12.41 1.73 8.10
CA SER A 69 11.10 2.37 7.98
C SER A 69 11.10 3.74 8.66
N ASP A 70 10.24 4.65 8.21
CA ASP A 70 10.05 5.94 8.90
C ASP A 70 9.39 5.68 10.26
N ALA A 71 9.73 6.47 11.28
CA ALA A 71 9.14 6.35 12.61
C ALA A 71 7.60 6.53 12.63
N ARG A 72 7.04 7.17 11.60
CA ARG A 72 5.60 7.37 11.38
C ARG A 72 5.00 6.36 10.40
N SER A 73 5.75 5.31 10.05
CA SER A 73 5.28 4.28 9.12
C SER A 73 3.97 3.67 9.62
N ALA A 74 3.01 3.61 8.69
CA ALA A 74 1.77 2.88 8.82
C ALA A 74 1.90 1.46 8.25
N LEU A 75 3.02 1.13 7.61
CA LEU A 75 3.29 -0.21 7.09
C LEU A 75 3.86 -1.10 8.21
N ARG A 76 3.38 -2.34 8.26
CA ARG A 76 3.83 -3.33 9.23
C ARG A 76 4.14 -4.64 8.51
N ALA A 77 5.22 -5.30 8.88
CA ALA A 77 5.50 -6.65 8.40
C ALA A 77 4.44 -7.61 8.96
N VAL A 78 3.66 -8.23 8.06
CA VAL A 78 2.64 -9.23 8.44
C VAL A 78 3.09 -10.65 8.13
N PHE A 79 4.05 -10.81 7.22
CA PHE A 79 4.56 -12.10 6.76
C PHE A 79 6.03 -11.97 6.40
N GLU A 80 6.84 -12.94 6.81
CA GLU A 80 8.27 -12.99 6.52
C GLU A 80 8.74 -14.44 6.44
N ASN A 81 9.54 -14.77 5.42
CA ASN A 81 10.21 -16.07 5.28
C ASN A 81 9.31 -17.32 5.42
N GLY A 82 8.05 -17.24 5.00
CA GLY A 82 7.12 -18.38 5.07
C GLY A 82 6.20 -18.34 6.29
N GLU A 83 6.42 -17.41 7.22
CA GLU A 83 5.70 -17.33 8.49
C GLU A 83 4.82 -16.09 8.58
N LEU A 84 3.61 -16.27 9.13
CA LEU A 84 2.71 -15.16 9.46
C LEU A 84 3.16 -14.52 10.78
N LEU A 85 3.65 -13.29 10.72
CA LEU A 85 4.13 -12.54 11.88
C LEU A 85 3.00 -11.85 12.64
N LEU A 86 1.95 -11.45 11.92
CA LEU A 86 0.84 -10.68 12.48
C LEU A 86 -0.47 -11.02 11.78
N ASP A 87 -1.43 -11.55 12.56
CA ASP A 87 -2.82 -11.69 12.13
C ASP A 87 -3.66 -10.52 12.65
N GLU A 88 -4.11 -9.66 11.74
CA GLU A 88 -4.97 -8.51 12.08
C GLU A 88 -6.46 -8.82 11.97
N THR A 89 -6.85 -10.02 11.53
CA THR A 89 -8.25 -10.41 11.31
C THR A 89 -9.17 -10.09 12.50
N PRO A 90 -8.80 -10.39 13.76
CA PRO A 90 -9.68 -10.15 14.91
C PRO A 90 -9.95 -8.66 15.19
N VAL A 91 -9.08 -7.75 14.72
CA VAL A 91 -9.10 -6.33 15.11
C VAL A 91 -9.59 -5.39 14.02
N VAL A 92 -9.76 -5.87 12.77
CA VAL A 92 -10.21 -5.04 11.64
C VAL A 92 -11.52 -4.32 11.95
N LEU A 93 -12.53 -5.04 12.47
CA LEU A 93 -13.84 -4.46 12.77
C LEU A 93 -13.77 -3.36 13.84
N ALA A 94 -12.92 -3.53 14.85
CA ALA A 94 -12.72 -2.51 15.88
C ALA A 94 -12.10 -1.25 15.29
N ARG A 95 -11.10 -1.37 14.41
CA ARG A 95 -10.47 -0.23 13.74
C ARG A 95 -11.43 0.53 12.84
N VAL A 96 -12.19 -0.18 12.01
CA VAL A 96 -13.18 0.44 11.11
C VAL A 96 -14.19 1.26 11.89
N ARG A 97 -14.67 0.75 13.05
CA ARG A 97 -15.60 1.47 13.92
C ARG A 97 -15.02 2.79 14.41
N VAL A 98 -13.76 2.81 14.86
CA VAL A 98 -13.11 4.02 15.38
C VAL A 98 -12.96 5.09 14.29
N VAL A 99 -12.60 4.68 13.07
CA VAL A 99 -12.43 5.60 11.94
C VAL A 99 -13.77 6.16 11.46
N TRP A 100 -14.81 5.34 11.42
CA TRP A 100 -16.13 5.72 10.88
C TRP A 100 -17.05 6.39 11.91
N SER A 101 -16.71 6.37 13.21
CA SER A 101 -17.53 6.96 14.27
C SER A 101 -17.26 8.45 14.53
N HIS A 102 -16.34 9.08 13.80
CA HIS A 102 -16.07 10.51 13.89
C HIS A 102 -16.65 11.21 12.66
N PRO A 103 -17.52 12.24 12.84
CA PRO A 103 -18.17 12.97 11.75
C PRO A 103 -17.18 13.77 10.89
#